data_AF-A0A6N6VM86-F1
#
_entry.id   AF-A0A6N6VM86-F1
#
_cell.length_a   1.000
_cell.length_b   1.000
_cell.length_c   1.000
_cell.angle_alpha   90.00
_cell.angle_beta   90.00
_cell.angle_gamma   90.00
#
_symmetry.space_group_name_H-M   'P 1'
#
loop_
_entity.id
_entity.type
_entity.pdbx_description
1 polymer ?
#
loop_
_entity_poly.entity_id
_entity_poly.type
_entity_poly.pdbx_seq_one_letter_code
_entity_poly.pdbx_strand_id
1 'polypeptide(L)'
;MSQSRTLRAKMTNRSRALKRFGKIGGFDILALLAIFACAGTPAAASGAGEPQWIDPWAPPSAAAEAAEAPLAKSNVPTLSDEGFWPVVRAIAAYKEIARRGGWGRIPDGERLEQGIRDARVALIRKRLIATGDMAAGSGDPLLFDRGLAEGVRRFQARHGLPLDGTAGHATIAAMNVPVAARIRQLEVNLKRLNEVAPKVGQRYVFVNIAGQEVEAVENGRIALRKRVIVGKEDRQTPEYSSRINSVTLNPYWNVPQSIAVKDLLPKIKADPRFLERMGIRVLKWSNGAEREVSSASVDWSSPAVTSRYRLRQDPSRLNSLGTVKVNFPNPYSVYLHDTPVKSLFSRGARNFSSGCVRVEGVRDLAAWLLAGTGSWNRARIDATIAGGEHMDAALAAPVPIYMLYLTAWVDSDGTVNFRNDVYRRDTKQSALSN
;
A
#
# COMPACT_ATOMS: atom_id res chain seq x y z
N MET A 1 27.82 22.30 -7.50
CA MET A 1 28.42 21.47 -8.56
C MET A 1 28.74 20.02 -8.15
N SER A 2 28.87 19.68 -6.86
CA SER A 2 29.16 18.30 -6.40
C SER A 2 27.97 17.32 -6.54
N GLN A 3 26.77 17.68 -6.08
CA GLN A 3 25.60 16.79 -6.12
C GLN A 3 25.18 16.39 -7.55
N SER A 4 25.23 17.30 -8.52
CA SER A 4 24.88 17.03 -9.92
C SER A 4 25.84 16.03 -10.59
N ARG A 5 27.13 16.01 -10.20
CA ARG A 5 28.11 15.02 -10.69
C ARG A 5 27.83 13.63 -10.12
N THR A 6 27.48 13.54 -8.84
CA THR A 6 27.14 12.26 -8.17
C THR A 6 25.85 11.66 -8.71
N LEU A 7 24.82 12.48 -8.95
CA LEU A 7 23.56 12.08 -9.59
C LEU A 7 23.81 11.50 -11.00
N ARG A 8 24.62 12.21 -11.82
CA ARG A 8 24.97 11.76 -13.18
C ARG A 8 25.74 10.44 -13.14
N ALA A 9 26.70 10.28 -12.22
CA ALA A 9 27.47 9.04 -12.06
C ALA A 9 26.58 7.84 -11.66
N LYS A 10 25.66 8.02 -10.70
CA LYS A 10 24.69 6.98 -10.30
C LYS A 10 23.76 6.57 -11.45
N MET A 11 23.23 7.53 -12.21
CA MET A 11 22.40 7.26 -13.40
C MET A 11 23.18 6.53 -14.49
N THR A 12 24.46 6.88 -14.70
CA THR A 12 25.31 6.25 -15.72
C THR A 12 25.67 4.80 -15.35
N ASN A 13 25.90 4.52 -14.06
CA ASN A 13 26.22 3.16 -13.61
C ASN A 13 25.00 2.24 -13.68
N ARG A 14 23.81 2.72 -13.25
CA ARG A 14 22.55 1.97 -13.34
C ARG A 14 22.12 1.70 -14.78
N SER A 15 22.21 2.69 -15.68
CA SER A 15 21.87 2.50 -17.10
C SER A 15 22.81 1.54 -17.82
N ARG A 16 24.11 1.56 -17.52
CA ARG A 16 25.07 0.57 -18.03
C ARG A 16 24.80 -0.84 -17.48
N ALA A 17 24.44 -0.98 -16.21
CA ALA A 17 24.11 -2.28 -15.64
C ALA A 17 22.79 -2.84 -16.24
N LEU A 18 21.73 -2.03 -16.33
CA LEU A 18 20.48 -2.42 -17.00
C LEU A 18 20.70 -2.85 -18.45
N LYS A 19 21.58 -2.15 -19.19
CA LYS A 19 21.99 -2.56 -20.55
C LYS A 19 22.81 -3.87 -20.57
N ARG A 20 23.65 -4.12 -19.57
CA ARG A 20 24.38 -5.40 -19.42
C ARG A 20 23.44 -6.55 -19.08
N PHE A 21 22.44 -6.32 -18.22
CA PHE A 21 21.41 -7.31 -17.91
C PHE A 21 20.48 -7.59 -19.11
N GLY A 22 20.19 -6.58 -19.94
CA GLY A 22 19.45 -6.76 -21.20
C GLY A 22 20.24 -7.50 -22.30
N LYS A 23 21.58 -7.53 -22.23
CA LYS A 23 22.46 -8.14 -23.24
C LYS A 23 22.81 -9.62 -23.01
N ILE A 24 22.27 -10.26 -21.98
CA ILE A 24 22.44 -11.72 -21.75
C ILE A 24 21.38 -12.54 -22.53
N GLY A 25 20.46 -11.88 -23.23
CA GLY A 25 19.57 -12.52 -24.21
C GLY A 25 19.93 -12.08 -25.62
N GLY A 26 20.76 -12.84 -26.30
CA GLY A 26 21.03 -12.65 -27.73
C GLY A 26 21.28 -13.99 -28.38
N PHE A 27 20.29 -14.50 -29.11
CA PHE A 27 20.49 -15.25 -30.34
C PHE A 27 19.24 -15.13 -31.23
N ASP A 28 19.52 -14.93 -32.50
CA ASP A 28 18.59 -14.77 -33.63
C ASP A 28 17.63 -15.94 -33.77
N ILE A 29 16.35 -15.65 -34.08
CA ILE A 29 15.47 -16.60 -34.77
C ILE A 29 14.74 -15.85 -35.89
N LEU A 30 15.14 -16.20 -37.11
CA LEU A 30 14.47 -15.91 -38.37
C LEU A 30 13.09 -16.62 -38.39
N ALA A 31 12.15 -16.00 -39.10
CA ALA A 31 10.74 -16.36 -39.21
C ALA A 31 10.41 -17.85 -39.46
N LEU A 32 9.29 -18.30 -38.89
CA LEU A 32 8.27 -19.02 -39.64
C LEU A 32 6.88 -18.87 -38.98
N LEU A 33 5.90 -18.41 -39.75
CA LEU A 33 4.48 -18.46 -39.42
C LEU A 33 4.02 -19.92 -39.28
N ALA A 34 3.27 -20.22 -38.23
CA ALA A 34 2.24 -21.26 -38.28
C ALA A 34 1.12 -20.92 -37.28
N ILE A 35 -0.07 -20.73 -37.85
CA ILE A 35 -1.34 -20.46 -37.19
C ILE A 35 -1.77 -21.70 -36.42
N PHE A 36 -2.02 -21.58 -35.12
CA PHE A 36 -2.94 -22.47 -34.41
C PHE A 36 -3.87 -21.62 -33.55
N ALA A 37 -5.09 -21.45 -34.08
CA ALA A 37 -6.23 -21.01 -33.29
C ALA A 37 -6.66 -22.16 -32.38
N CYS A 38 -6.57 -21.95 -31.07
CA CYS A 38 -7.37 -22.69 -30.10
C CYS A 38 -8.03 -21.64 -29.21
N ALA A 39 -9.33 -21.47 -29.43
CA ALA A 39 -10.21 -20.69 -28.58
C ALA A 39 -10.29 -21.35 -27.20
N GLY A 40 -9.45 -20.89 -26.28
CA GLY A 40 -9.63 -21.09 -24.85
C GLY A 40 -10.30 -19.85 -24.28
N THR A 41 -11.54 -19.99 -23.82
CA THR A 41 -12.24 -18.97 -23.05
C THR A 41 -11.37 -18.51 -21.87
N PRO A 42 -11.24 -17.20 -21.59
CA PRO A 42 -10.57 -16.77 -20.37
C PRO A 42 -11.42 -17.25 -19.19
N ALA A 43 -10.92 -18.23 -18.45
CA ALA A 43 -11.46 -18.59 -17.16
C ALA A 43 -11.46 -17.34 -16.29
N ALA A 44 -12.66 -16.85 -15.99
CA ALA A 44 -12.88 -15.78 -15.05
C ALA A 44 -12.18 -16.14 -13.73
N ALA A 45 -11.25 -15.29 -13.31
CA ALA A 45 -10.70 -15.33 -11.96
C ALA A 45 -11.85 -14.99 -11.00
N SER A 46 -12.57 -16.01 -10.55
CA SER A 46 -13.64 -15.89 -9.58
C SER A 46 -13.03 -15.77 -8.18
N GLY A 47 -13.30 -14.63 -7.55
CA GLY A 47 -13.53 -14.56 -6.10
C GLY A 47 -12.32 -14.56 -5.18
N ALA A 48 -11.39 -13.61 -5.34
CA ALA A 48 -10.92 -12.92 -4.15
C ALA A 48 -12.08 -11.99 -3.74
N GLY A 49 -12.89 -12.39 -2.76
CA GLY A 49 -13.97 -11.54 -2.27
C GLY A 49 -13.43 -10.14 -1.99
N GLU A 50 -14.11 -9.11 -2.49
CA GLU A 50 -13.76 -7.72 -2.17
C GLU A 50 -13.56 -7.64 -0.65
N PRO A 51 -12.45 -7.07 -0.16
CA PRO A 51 -12.29 -6.85 1.27
C PRO A 51 -13.51 -6.05 1.71
N GLN A 52 -14.36 -6.68 2.54
CA GLN A 52 -15.65 -6.13 2.94
C GLN A 52 -15.42 -4.68 3.34
N TRP A 53 -16.10 -3.77 2.64
CA TRP A 53 -15.98 -2.37 2.96
C TRP A 53 -16.47 -2.17 4.39
N ILE A 54 -15.54 -1.87 5.30
CA ILE A 54 -15.89 -1.53 6.67
C ILE A 54 -16.22 -0.05 6.66
N ASP A 55 -17.49 0.23 6.92
CA ASP A 55 -17.97 1.57 7.21
C ASP A 55 -17.18 2.12 8.42
N PRO A 56 -16.28 3.12 8.26
CA PRO A 56 -15.56 3.69 9.40
C PRO A 56 -16.48 4.46 10.37
N TRP A 57 -17.76 4.58 10.04
CA TRP A 57 -18.83 5.17 10.83
C TRP A 57 -19.77 4.12 11.44
N ALA A 58 -19.55 2.83 11.20
CA ALA A 58 -20.27 1.73 11.85
C ALA A 58 -19.61 1.34 13.19
N PRO A 59 -20.39 0.81 14.16
CA PRO A 59 -19.81 0.24 15.38
C PRO A 59 -18.84 -0.91 15.04
N PRO A 60 -17.78 -1.13 15.86
CA PRO A 60 -16.80 -2.16 15.58
C PRO A 60 -17.48 -3.54 15.47
N SER A 61 -17.34 -4.22 14.34
CA SER A 61 -17.76 -5.63 14.23
C SER A 61 -16.64 -6.56 14.70
N ALA A 62 -17.00 -7.58 15.48
CA ALA A 62 -16.11 -8.53 16.12
C ALA A 62 -15.64 -9.67 15.17
N ALA A 63 -15.24 -9.34 13.94
CA ALA A 63 -14.57 -10.33 13.11
C ALA A 63 -13.09 -10.39 13.51
N ALA A 64 -12.73 -11.44 14.24
CA ALA A 64 -11.34 -11.81 14.49
C ALA A 64 -10.69 -12.21 13.15
N GLU A 65 -9.98 -11.27 12.54
CA GLU A 65 -9.20 -11.53 11.34
C GLU A 65 -7.72 -11.63 11.69
N ALA A 66 -7.04 -12.54 10.99
CA ALA A 66 -5.64 -12.86 11.22
C ALA A 66 -4.77 -11.60 11.19
N ALA A 67 -3.94 -11.45 12.22
CA ALA A 67 -2.99 -10.36 12.31
C ALA A 67 -2.06 -10.35 11.09
N GLU A 68 -1.91 -9.18 10.47
CA GLU A 68 -0.91 -8.97 9.42
C GLU A 68 0.50 -9.20 9.99
N ALA A 69 1.41 -9.64 9.12
CA ALA A 69 2.83 -9.70 9.43
C ALA A 69 3.36 -8.39 10.06
N PRO A 70 4.30 -8.49 11.01
CA PRO A 70 5.08 -7.34 11.43
C PRO A 70 5.75 -6.68 10.22
N LEU A 71 5.85 -5.36 10.25
CA LEU A 71 6.65 -4.62 9.27
C LEU A 71 8.11 -5.12 9.30
N ALA A 72 8.73 -5.21 8.12
CA ALA A 72 10.14 -5.58 8.03
C ALA A 72 11.01 -4.64 8.86
N LYS A 73 11.95 -5.20 9.63
CA LYS A 73 12.82 -4.46 10.56
C LYS A 73 14.07 -3.84 9.90
N SER A 74 14.13 -3.86 8.57
CA SER A 74 15.25 -3.27 7.81
C SER A 74 15.37 -1.76 8.07
N ASN A 75 16.61 -1.28 8.19
CA ASN A 75 16.92 0.15 8.16
C ASN A 75 17.28 0.66 6.76
N VAL A 76 17.30 -0.21 5.75
CA VAL A 76 17.59 0.10 4.35
C VAL A 76 16.32 0.62 3.67
N PRO A 77 16.30 1.87 3.18
CA PRO A 77 15.14 2.42 2.49
C PRO A 77 14.85 1.71 1.17
N THR A 78 13.57 1.52 0.86
CA THR A 78 13.15 0.85 -0.38
C THR A 78 13.60 1.59 -1.64
N LEU A 79 13.60 2.93 -1.61
CA LEU A 79 14.02 3.76 -2.76
C LEU A 79 15.53 4.01 -2.84
N SER A 80 16.34 3.40 -1.97
CA SER A 80 17.80 3.57 -1.98
C SER A 80 18.48 2.76 -3.10
N ASP A 81 19.77 3.03 -3.35
CA ASP A 81 20.61 2.15 -4.18
C ASP A 81 20.64 0.71 -3.62
N GLU A 82 20.67 0.58 -2.30
CA GLU A 82 20.71 -0.70 -1.59
C GLU A 82 19.39 -1.47 -1.69
N GLY A 83 18.26 -0.77 -1.83
CA GLY A 83 16.95 -1.38 -2.12
C GLY A 83 16.74 -1.72 -3.60
N PHE A 84 17.43 -1.04 -4.52
CA PHE A 84 17.28 -1.24 -5.97
C PHE A 84 17.95 -2.52 -6.48
N TRP A 85 19.24 -2.74 -6.15
CA TRP A 85 20.01 -3.87 -6.69
C TRP A 85 19.50 -5.26 -6.28
N PRO A 86 18.96 -5.49 -5.07
CA PRO A 86 18.34 -6.75 -4.71
C PRO A 86 17.19 -7.15 -5.65
N VAL A 87 16.41 -6.20 -6.17
CA VAL A 87 15.35 -6.49 -7.15
C VAL A 87 15.93 -7.05 -8.45
N VAL A 88 17.04 -6.49 -8.93
CA VAL A 88 17.74 -7.00 -10.12
C VAL A 88 18.24 -8.43 -9.90
N ARG A 89 18.80 -8.73 -8.72
CA ARG A 89 19.23 -10.09 -8.35
C ARG A 89 18.04 -11.05 -8.24
N ALA A 90 16.93 -10.60 -7.67
CA ALA A 90 15.70 -11.39 -7.57
C ALA A 90 15.16 -11.76 -8.96
N ILE A 91 15.18 -10.83 -9.93
CA ILE A 91 14.79 -11.11 -11.32
C ILE A 91 15.67 -12.21 -11.92
N ALA A 92 16.99 -12.13 -11.73
CA ALA A 92 17.92 -13.15 -12.23
C ALA A 92 17.65 -14.53 -11.56
N ALA A 93 17.46 -14.57 -10.24
CA ALA A 93 17.14 -15.79 -9.53
C ALA A 93 15.81 -16.41 -10.00
N TYR A 94 14.79 -15.60 -10.21
CA TYR A 94 13.49 -16.06 -10.71
C TYR A 94 13.56 -16.54 -12.17
N LYS A 95 14.39 -15.92 -13.01
CA LYS A 95 14.67 -16.40 -14.37
C LYS A 95 15.34 -17.78 -14.37
N GLU A 96 16.24 -18.04 -13.42
CA GLU A 96 16.85 -19.36 -13.27
C GLU A 96 15.82 -20.40 -12.80
N ILE A 97 14.92 -20.05 -11.86
CA ILE A 97 13.79 -20.92 -11.49
C ILE A 97 12.92 -21.23 -12.71
N ALA A 98 12.63 -20.25 -13.57
CA ALA A 98 11.88 -20.46 -14.81
C ALA A 98 12.62 -21.40 -15.78
N ARG A 99 13.93 -21.25 -15.94
CA ARG A 99 14.77 -22.13 -16.78
C ARG A 99 14.75 -23.59 -16.33
N ARG A 100 14.56 -23.83 -15.03
CA ARG A 100 14.40 -25.17 -14.42
C ARG A 100 12.97 -25.72 -14.47
N GLY A 101 12.06 -25.08 -15.23
CA GLY A 101 10.67 -25.50 -15.38
C GLY A 101 9.71 -24.91 -14.35
N GLY A 102 10.15 -23.96 -13.52
CA GLY A 102 9.31 -23.31 -12.51
C GLY A 102 8.97 -24.22 -11.32
N TRP A 103 7.84 -23.93 -10.67
CA TRP A 103 7.37 -24.66 -9.47
C TRP A 103 6.11 -25.51 -9.70
N GLY A 104 5.60 -25.59 -10.93
CA GLY A 104 4.39 -26.34 -11.25
C GLY A 104 3.12 -25.75 -10.65
N ARG A 105 2.01 -26.52 -10.70
CA ARG A 105 0.70 -26.17 -10.13
C ARG A 105 0.37 -27.12 -8.98
N ILE A 106 -0.12 -26.57 -7.88
CA ILE A 106 -0.73 -27.31 -6.78
C ILE A 106 -2.23 -27.42 -7.07
N PRO A 107 -2.82 -28.63 -7.15
CA PRO A 107 -4.26 -28.80 -7.32
C PRO A 107 -5.07 -28.11 -6.22
N ASP A 108 -6.26 -27.63 -6.59
CA ASP A 108 -7.23 -27.09 -5.64
C ASP A 108 -7.79 -28.21 -4.75
N GLY A 109 -8.38 -27.83 -3.62
CA GLY A 109 -9.02 -28.77 -2.69
C GLY A 109 -9.15 -28.16 -1.30
N GLU A 110 -9.48 -28.99 -0.32
CA GLU A 110 -9.65 -28.56 1.07
C GLU A 110 -8.36 -27.97 1.67
N ARG A 111 -8.53 -27.13 2.70
CA ARG A 111 -7.46 -26.48 3.44
C ARG A 111 -6.50 -27.52 4.02
N LEU A 112 -5.20 -27.31 3.82
CA LEU A 112 -4.16 -28.13 4.45
C LEU A 112 -3.56 -27.41 5.65
N GLU A 113 -3.47 -28.12 6.77
CA GLU A 113 -2.94 -27.61 8.03
C GLU A 113 -2.22 -28.72 8.80
N GLN A 114 -1.58 -28.35 9.92
CA GLN A 114 -0.71 -29.25 10.66
C GLN A 114 -1.40 -30.56 11.05
N GLY A 115 -0.75 -31.69 10.75
CA GLY A 115 -1.24 -33.04 11.02
C GLY A 115 -1.94 -33.71 9.82
N ILE A 116 -2.36 -32.95 8.81
CA ILE A 116 -2.99 -33.52 7.61
C ILE A 116 -1.94 -34.23 6.74
N ARG A 117 -2.32 -35.37 6.16
CA ARG A 117 -1.54 -36.07 5.13
C ARG A 117 -2.24 -35.91 3.77
N ASP A 118 -1.53 -35.41 2.76
CA ASP A 118 -2.09 -35.19 1.43
C ASP A 118 -0.98 -35.17 0.36
N ALA A 119 -1.25 -35.67 -0.84
CA ALA A 119 -0.32 -35.64 -1.98
C ALA A 119 0.15 -34.21 -2.34
N ARG A 120 -0.71 -33.21 -2.13
CA ARG A 120 -0.42 -31.78 -2.37
C ARG A 120 0.66 -31.23 -1.44
N VAL A 121 0.89 -31.83 -0.26
CA VAL A 121 1.95 -31.40 0.68
C VAL A 121 3.32 -31.45 0.02
N ALA A 122 3.62 -32.49 -0.76
CA ALA A 122 4.89 -32.61 -1.48
C ALA A 122 5.10 -31.46 -2.49
N LEU A 123 4.01 -31.02 -3.15
CA LEU A 123 4.03 -29.90 -4.09
C LEU A 123 4.24 -28.57 -3.37
N ILE A 124 3.59 -28.37 -2.22
CA ILE A 124 3.77 -27.17 -1.38
C ILE A 124 5.22 -27.08 -0.88
N ARG A 125 5.80 -28.19 -0.39
CA ARG A 125 7.20 -28.25 0.02
C ARG A 125 8.13 -27.85 -1.11
N LYS A 126 7.97 -28.45 -2.30
CA LYS A 126 8.74 -28.09 -3.51
C LYS A 126 8.61 -26.61 -3.83
N ARG A 127 7.39 -26.05 -3.75
CA ARG A 127 7.11 -24.63 -4.01
C ARG A 127 7.86 -23.70 -3.05
N LEU A 128 7.85 -24.01 -1.76
CA LEU A 128 8.48 -23.22 -0.70
C LEU A 128 10.01 -23.31 -0.75
N ILE A 129 10.55 -24.49 -1.01
CA ILE A 129 12.00 -24.70 -1.20
C ILE A 129 12.51 -23.89 -2.39
N ALA A 130 11.76 -23.87 -3.51
CA ALA A 130 12.14 -23.13 -4.71
C ALA A 130 12.32 -21.62 -4.49
N THR A 131 11.71 -21.05 -3.44
CA THR A 131 11.81 -19.63 -3.09
C THR A 131 12.46 -19.37 -1.73
N GLY A 132 13.06 -20.38 -1.11
CA GLY A 132 13.78 -20.23 0.17
C GLY A 132 12.89 -20.03 1.39
N ASP A 133 11.57 -20.23 1.27
CA ASP A 133 10.64 -20.15 2.42
C ASP A 133 10.80 -21.35 3.37
N MET A 134 11.42 -22.43 2.89
CA MET A 134 11.68 -23.65 3.61
C MET A 134 13.00 -24.29 3.13
N ALA A 135 13.80 -24.84 4.05
CA ALA A 135 14.95 -25.66 3.70
C ALA A 135 14.50 -27.08 3.27
N ALA A 136 15.24 -27.71 2.37
CA ALA A 136 15.04 -29.13 2.09
C ALA A 136 15.36 -29.95 3.35
N GLY A 137 14.55 -30.96 3.64
CA GLY A 137 14.71 -31.78 4.84
C GLY A 137 14.23 -33.21 4.63
N SER A 138 14.73 -34.11 5.48
CA SER A 138 14.35 -35.52 5.56
C SER A 138 13.15 -35.67 6.50
N GLY A 139 11.95 -35.49 5.98
CA GLY A 139 10.70 -35.71 6.70
C GLY A 139 9.68 -36.36 5.79
N ASP A 140 8.52 -36.72 6.34
CA ASP A 140 7.45 -37.30 5.56
C ASP A 140 6.96 -36.28 4.51
N PRO A 141 7.11 -36.57 3.19
CA PRO A 141 6.79 -35.62 2.15
C PRO A 141 5.29 -35.34 2.04
N LEU A 142 4.44 -36.21 2.61
CA LEU A 142 2.98 -36.12 2.55
C LEU A 142 2.36 -35.53 3.81
N LEU A 143 3.09 -35.50 4.92
CA LEU A 143 2.61 -34.92 6.18
C LEU A 143 2.81 -33.41 6.19
N PHE A 144 1.76 -32.66 6.52
CA PHE A 144 1.85 -31.24 6.84
C PHE A 144 2.37 -31.08 8.27
N ASP A 145 3.69 -31.02 8.41
CA ASP A 145 4.35 -30.89 9.71
C ASP A 145 4.50 -29.42 10.15
N ARG A 146 5.08 -29.23 11.34
CA ARG A 146 5.37 -27.91 11.89
C ARG A 146 6.32 -27.10 10.99
N GLY A 147 7.34 -27.73 10.41
CA GLY A 147 8.31 -27.05 9.56
C GLY A 147 7.66 -26.51 8.28
N LEU A 148 6.74 -27.27 7.70
CA LEU A 148 5.92 -26.82 6.57
C LEU A 148 5.01 -25.67 6.97
N ALA A 149 4.32 -25.76 8.12
CA ALA A 149 3.49 -24.68 8.62
C ALA A 149 4.29 -23.36 8.79
N GLU A 150 5.51 -23.43 9.32
CA GLU A 150 6.40 -22.28 9.42
C GLU A 150 6.83 -21.74 8.04
N GLY A 151 7.14 -22.62 7.08
CA GLY A 151 7.43 -22.20 5.70
C GLY A 151 6.23 -21.53 5.02
N VAL A 152 5.03 -22.04 5.25
CA VAL A 152 3.77 -21.43 4.77
C VAL A 152 3.59 -20.04 5.40
N ARG A 153 3.88 -19.85 6.69
CA ARG A 153 3.83 -18.51 7.33
C ARG A 153 4.82 -17.52 6.72
N ARG A 154 6.05 -17.95 6.42
CA ARG A 154 7.05 -17.11 5.74
C ARG A 154 6.57 -16.69 4.35
N PHE A 155 5.99 -17.63 3.60
CA PHE A 155 5.36 -17.35 2.32
C PHE A 155 4.19 -16.37 2.47
N GLN A 156 3.26 -16.62 3.40
CA GLN A 156 2.13 -15.74 3.64
C GLN A 156 2.58 -14.31 3.96
N ALA A 157 3.61 -14.15 4.81
CA ALA A 157 4.16 -12.85 5.18
C ALA A 157 4.64 -12.06 3.97
N ARG A 158 5.51 -12.64 3.14
CA ARG A 158 6.06 -11.94 1.97
C ARG A 158 5.04 -11.76 0.84
N HIS A 159 3.87 -12.40 0.90
CA HIS A 159 2.76 -12.22 -0.05
C HIS A 159 1.62 -11.33 0.49
N GLY A 160 1.71 -10.83 1.73
CA GLY A 160 0.67 -10.02 2.35
C GLY A 160 -0.62 -10.80 2.65
N LEU A 161 -0.49 -12.08 3.00
CA LEU A 161 -1.59 -12.97 3.35
C LEU A 161 -1.71 -13.14 4.87
N PRO A 162 -2.88 -13.57 5.38
CA PRO A 162 -3.04 -14.05 6.77
C PRO A 162 -1.92 -15.00 7.22
N LEU A 163 -1.35 -14.80 8.40
CA LEU A 163 -0.24 -15.61 8.95
C LEU A 163 -0.69 -16.85 9.74
N ASP A 164 -1.69 -17.58 9.25
CA ASP A 164 -2.22 -18.74 9.96
C ASP A 164 -1.35 -20.01 9.82
N GLY A 165 -0.45 -20.07 8.82
CA GLY A 165 0.37 -21.23 8.52
C GLY A 165 -0.41 -22.38 7.86
N THR A 166 -1.61 -22.08 7.35
CA THR A 166 -2.46 -23.02 6.63
C THR A 166 -2.42 -22.75 5.13
N ALA A 167 -2.47 -23.81 4.34
CA ALA A 167 -2.57 -23.70 2.88
C ALA A 167 -4.04 -23.80 2.46
N GLY A 168 -4.80 -22.73 2.71
CA GLY A 168 -6.16 -22.54 2.18
C GLY A 168 -6.17 -21.96 0.75
N HIS A 169 -7.37 -21.71 0.21
CA HIS A 169 -7.56 -21.24 -1.17
C HIS A 169 -6.70 -20.03 -1.55
N ALA A 170 -6.65 -18.99 -0.71
CA ALA A 170 -5.86 -17.79 -1.00
C ALA A 170 -4.34 -18.07 -1.03
N THR A 171 -3.84 -18.88 -0.10
CA THR A 171 -2.44 -19.31 -0.08
C THR A 171 -2.10 -20.13 -1.32
N ILE A 172 -2.93 -21.12 -1.68
CA ILE A 172 -2.72 -21.96 -2.86
C ILE A 172 -2.79 -21.13 -4.16
N ALA A 173 -3.74 -20.21 -4.28
CA ALA A 173 -3.84 -19.31 -5.42
C ALA A 173 -2.55 -18.47 -5.57
N ALA A 174 -2.04 -17.90 -4.48
CA ALA A 174 -0.79 -17.13 -4.50
C ALA A 174 0.45 -17.98 -4.84
N MET A 175 0.50 -19.24 -4.36
CA MET A 175 1.55 -20.22 -4.70
C MET A 175 1.52 -20.60 -6.18
N ASN A 176 0.32 -20.71 -6.75
CA ASN A 176 0.05 -21.08 -8.13
C ASN A 176 0.27 -19.95 -9.15
N VAL A 177 0.57 -18.73 -8.72
CA VAL A 177 0.99 -17.66 -9.65
C VAL A 177 2.26 -18.13 -10.39
N PRO A 178 2.26 -18.20 -11.74
CA PRO A 178 3.40 -18.71 -12.49
C PRO A 178 4.65 -17.87 -12.31
N VAL A 179 5.83 -18.50 -12.40
CA VAL A 179 7.13 -17.81 -12.28
C VAL A 179 7.29 -16.69 -13.31
N ALA A 180 6.81 -16.89 -14.54
CA ALA A 180 6.82 -15.87 -15.58
C ALA A 180 6.02 -14.61 -15.17
N ALA A 181 4.90 -14.77 -14.47
CA ALA A 181 4.13 -13.64 -13.96
C ALA A 181 4.87 -12.91 -12.83
N ARG A 182 5.56 -13.62 -11.94
CA ARG A 182 6.39 -13.01 -10.89
C ARG A 182 7.60 -12.27 -11.44
N ILE A 183 8.23 -12.78 -12.51
CA ILE A 183 9.31 -12.08 -13.22
C ILE A 183 8.79 -10.76 -13.79
N ARG A 184 7.67 -10.77 -14.52
CA ARG A 184 7.06 -9.54 -15.05
C ARG A 184 6.70 -8.55 -13.94
N GLN A 185 6.15 -9.05 -12.84
CA GLN A 185 5.84 -8.24 -11.67
C GLN A 185 7.10 -7.54 -11.13
N LEU A 186 8.22 -8.27 -10.95
CA LEU A 186 9.49 -7.67 -10.53
C LEU A 186 10.04 -6.66 -11.55
N GLU A 187 9.96 -6.96 -12.85
CA GLU A 187 10.48 -6.08 -13.91
C GLU A 187 9.70 -4.76 -14.00
N VAL A 188 8.37 -4.80 -13.88
CA VAL A 188 7.53 -3.59 -13.83
C VAL A 188 7.88 -2.73 -12.61
N ASN A 189 8.05 -3.34 -11.44
CA ASN A 189 8.39 -2.61 -10.22
C ASN A 189 9.82 -2.09 -10.23
N LEU A 190 10.76 -2.80 -10.86
CA LEU A 190 12.12 -2.31 -11.10
C LEU A 190 12.11 -1.02 -11.92
N LYS A 191 11.24 -0.93 -12.94
CA LYS A 191 11.06 0.30 -13.73
C LYS A 191 10.58 1.47 -12.86
N ARG A 192 9.55 1.25 -12.04
CA ARG A 192 9.02 2.26 -11.09
C ARG A 192 10.09 2.74 -10.11
N LEU A 193 10.87 1.80 -9.55
CA LEU A 193 11.99 2.13 -8.68
C LEU A 193 13.07 2.94 -9.42
N ASN A 194 13.43 2.55 -10.65
CA ASN A 194 14.45 3.22 -11.44
C ASN A 194 14.10 4.68 -11.77
N GLU A 195 12.82 5.00 -11.91
CA GLU A 195 12.35 6.36 -12.21
C GLU A 195 12.52 7.34 -11.04
N VAL A 196 12.54 6.83 -9.80
CA VAL A 196 12.52 7.66 -8.57
C VAL A 196 13.80 7.55 -7.77
N ALA A 197 14.36 6.35 -7.61
CA ALA A 197 15.52 6.10 -6.76
C ALA A 197 16.77 6.96 -7.10
N PRO A 198 17.04 7.39 -8.34
CA PRO A 198 18.12 8.35 -8.59
C PRO A 198 17.87 9.75 -8.01
N LYS A 199 16.61 10.12 -7.77
CA LYS A 199 16.18 11.47 -7.36
C LYS A 199 16.08 11.63 -5.85
N VAL A 200 16.11 10.54 -5.08
CA VAL A 200 15.90 10.60 -3.63
C VAL A 200 17.14 11.18 -2.94
N GLY A 201 16.89 12.05 -1.97
CA GLY A 201 17.92 12.61 -1.10
C GLY A 201 18.19 11.73 0.12
N GLN A 202 18.82 12.31 1.14
CA GLN A 202 19.07 11.65 2.42
C GLN A 202 17.87 11.70 3.38
N ARG A 203 16.94 12.64 3.15
CA ARG A 203 15.74 12.86 3.96
C ARG A 203 14.48 12.94 3.09
N TYR A 204 13.53 12.02 3.27
CA TYR A 204 12.27 11.98 2.51
C TYR A 204 11.22 11.08 3.17
N VAL A 205 9.97 11.19 2.70
CA VAL A 205 8.88 10.25 2.99
C VAL A 205 8.59 9.42 1.74
N PHE A 206 8.44 8.11 1.90
CA PHE A 206 8.05 7.21 0.83
C PHE A 206 6.81 6.42 1.23
N VAL A 207 5.77 6.48 0.41
CA VAL A 207 4.55 5.68 0.56
C VAL A 207 4.54 4.60 -0.51
N ASN A 208 4.60 3.34 -0.08
CA ASN A 208 4.32 2.20 -0.94
C ASN A 208 2.82 1.91 -0.91
N ILE A 209 2.12 2.30 -1.96
CA ILE A 209 0.65 2.22 -2.04
C ILE A 209 0.18 0.77 -2.01
N ALA A 210 0.80 -0.11 -2.80
CA ALA A 210 0.44 -1.54 -2.83
C ALA A 210 0.97 -2.30 -1.61
N GLY A 211 2.14 -1.91 -1.08
CA GLY A 211 2.68 -2.41 0.18
C GLY A 211 1.92 -1.94 1.42
N GLN A 212 1.10 -0.89 1.28
CA GLN A 212 0.31 -0.31 2.36
C GLN A 212 1.16 0.06 3.58
N GLU A 213 2.31 0.67 3.30
CA GLU A 213 3.28 1.16 4.28
C GLU A 213 3.86 2.53 3.90
N VAL A 214 4.36 3.24 4.91
CA VAL A 214 5.11 4.49 4.76
C VAL A 214 6.45 4.39 5.48
N GLU A 215 7.50 4.88 4.84
CA GLU A 215 8.84 5.06 5.38
C GLU A 215 9.11 6.56 5.53
N ALA A 216 9.60 6.98 6.70
CA ALA A 216 10.34 8.23 6.80
C ALA A 216 11.83 7.91 6.88
N VAL A 217 12.60 8.50 5.96
CA VAL A 217 14.01 8.22 5.78
C VAL A 217 14.78 9.45 6.19
N GLU A 218 15.80 9.26 7.04
CA GLU A 218 16.71 10.28 7.53
C GLU A 218 18.15 9.79 7.40
N ASN A 219 19.06 10.65 6.93
CA ASN A 219 20.46 10.29 6.70
C ASN A 219 20.64 8.96 5.93
N GLY A 220 19.75 8.71 4.96
CA GLY A 220 19.78 7.53 4.10
C GLY A 220 19.34 6.23 4.78
N ARG A 221 18.76 6.31 5.99
CA ARG A 221 18.26 5.16 6.76
C ARG A 221 16.79 5.36 7.12
N ILE A 222 16.05 4.27 7.26
CA ILE A 222 14.67 4.32 7.74
C ILE A 222 14.69 4.76 9.21
N ALA A 223 14.11 5.93 9.49
CA ALA A 223 13.89 6.44 10.84
C ALA A 223 12.61 5.88 11.45
N LEU A 224 11.57 5.73 10.64
CA LEU A 224 10.31 5.08 11.03
C LEU A 224 9.65 4.41 9.82
N ARG A 225 9.00 3.27 10.10
CA ARG A 225 8.13 2.57 9.16
C ARG A 225 6.79 2.34 9.83
N LYS A 226 5.69 2.65 9.14
CA LYS A 226 4.32 2.54 9.67
C LYS A 226 3.40 1.92 8.64
N ARG A 227 2.34 1.26 9.09
CA ARG A 227 1.26 0.81 8.20
C ARG A 227 0.46 2.00 7.71
N VAL A 228 -0.10 1.88 6.52
CA VAL A 228 -1.06 2.86 6.00
C VAL A 228 -2.33 2.20 5.47
N ILE A 229 -3.41 2.99 5.41
CA ILE A 229 -4.64 2.66 4.69
C ILE A 229 -4.69 3.54 3.46
N VAL A 230 -4.92 2.92 2.31
CA VAL A 230 -4.95 3.55 0.98
C VAL A 230 -6.36 3.49 0.38
N GLY A 231 -6.51 4.09 -0.80
CA GLY A 231 -7.77 4.17 -1.53
C GLY A 231 -8.36 2.81 -1.87
N LYS A 232 -9.68 2.76 -2.04
CA LYS A 232 -10.37 1.62 -2.68
C LYS A 232 -10.00 1.49 -4.15
N GLU A 233 -10.40 0.38 -4.77
CA GLU A 233 -10.18 0.14 -6.22
C GLU A 233 -10.88 1.18 -7.11
N ASP A 234 -12.08 1.63 -6.71
CA ASP A 234 -12.88 2.66 -7.41
C ASP A 234 -12.44 4.11 -7.07
N ARG A 235 -11.56 4.27 -6.08
CA ARG A 235 -11.08 5.57 -5.54
C ARG A 235 -9.61 5.48 -5.16
N GLN A 236 -8.81 5.10 -6.13
CA GLN A 236 -7.41 4.72 -5.94
C GLN A 236 -6.57 5.88 -5.40
N THR A 237 -5.63 5.55 -4.52
CA THR A 237 -4.56 6.50 -4.16
C THR A 237 -3.69 6.77 -5.39
N PRO A 238 -3.46 8.03 -5.79
CA PRO A 238 -2.65 8.37 -6.96
C PRO A 238 -1.16 8.16 -6.67
N GLU A 239 -0.39 7.84 -7.71
CA GLU A 239 1.07 7.94 -7.67
C GLU A 239 1.47 9.39 -7.92
N TYR A 240 2.28 9.95 -7.02
CA TYR A 240 2.67 11.35 -7.10
C TYR A 240 3.96 11.62 -6.33
N SER A 241 4.74 12.60 -6.80
CA SER A 241 5.92 13.11 -6.11
C SER A 241 5.71 14.58 -5.79
N SER A 242 5.95 14.98 -4.53
CA SER A 242 5.73 16.35 -4.06
C SER A 242 6.70 16.69 -2.92
N ARG A 243 6.40 17.76 -2.19
CA ARG A 243 7.10 18.19 -0.98
C ARG A 243 6.09 18.51 0.11
N ILE A 244 6.24 17.87 1.26
CA ILE A 244 5.51 18.17 2.49
C ILE A 244 5.95 19.53 3.00
N ASN A 245 4.98 20.42 3.26
CA ASN A 245 5.24 21.81 3.64
C ASN A 245 4.66 22.17 5.01
N SER A 246 3.62 21.48 5.48
CA SER A 246 3.07 21.71 6.82
C SER A 246 2.43 20.46 7.42
N VAL A 247 2.26 20.51 8.74
CA VAL A 247 1.44 19.59 9.51
C VAL A 247 0.36 20.40 10.21
N THR A 248 -0.90 20.04 9.96
CA THR A 248 -2.05 20.55 10.69
C THR A 248 -2.35 19.63 11.87
N LEU A 249 -2.36 20.18 13.08
CA LEU A 249 -2.85 19.54 14.29
C LEU A 249 -4.32 19.93 14.50
N ASN A 250 -5.14 18.98 14.96
CA ASN A 250 -6.57 19.17 15.15
C ASN A 250 -7.24 19.78 13.91
N PRO A 251 -7.19 19.11 12.74
CA PRO A 251 -7.70 19.66 11.50
C PRO A 251 -9.24 19.75 11.49
N TYR A 252 -9.78 20.81 10.91
CA TYR A 252 -11.14 20.77 10.38
C TYR A 252 -11.19 19.78 9.21
N TRP A 253 -12.21 18.93 9.18
CA TRP A 253 -12.48 18.11 8.00
C TRP A 253 -13.57 18.76 7.16
N ASN A 254 -13.13 19.41 6.08
CA ASN A 254 -14.04 19.91 5.05
C ASN A 254 -14.30 18.76 4.08
N VAL A 255 -15.53 18.24 4.09
CA VAL A 255 -15.88 17.03 3.34
C VAL A 255 -15.78 17.32 1.83
N PRO A 256 -14.94 16.58 1.08
CA PRO A 256 -14.89 16.70 -0.37
C PRO A 256 -16.26 16.37 -0.98
N GLN A 257 -16.64 17.09 -2.04
CA GLN A 257 -17.93 16.90 -2.71
C GLN A 257 -18.18 15.44 -3.11
N SER A 258 -17.15 14.75 -3.62
CA SER A 258 -17.25 13.34 -3.99
C SER A 258 -17.61 12.43 -2.81
N ILE A 259 -17.05 12.68 -1.63
CA ILE A 259 -17.36 11.93 -0.40
C ILE A 259 -18.75 12.30 0.12
N ALA A 260 -19.11 13.59 0.08
CA ALA A 260 -20.44 14.05 0.45
C ALA A 260 -21.51 13.31 -0.36
N VAL A 261 -21.34 13.26 -1.69
CA VAL A 261 -22.29 12.58 -2.60
C VAL A 261 -22.28 11.06 -2.44
N LYS A 262 -21.10 10.43 -2.47
CA LYS A 262 -21.00 8.96 -2.56
C LYS A 262 -21.16 8.25 -1.21
N ASP A 263 -20.76 8.89 -0.10
CA ASP A 263 -20.68 8.22 1.20
C ASP A 263 -21.64 8.83 2.23
N LEU A 264 -21.75 10.16 2.30
CA LEU A 264 -22.56 10.80 3.35
C LEU A 264 -24.04 10.92 2.98
N LEU A 265 -24.38 11.38 1.77
CA LEU A 265 -25.78 11.55 1.36
C LEU A 265 -26.64 10.29 1.54
N PRO A 266 -26.18 9.08 1.17
CA PRO A 266 -26.95 7.86 1.43
C PRO A 266 -27.28 7.67 2.92
N LYS A 267 -26.32 7.98 3.81
CA LYS A 267 -26.49 7.84 5.27
C LYS A 267 -27.37 8.93 5.87
N ILE A 268 -27.22 10.16 5.38
CA ILE A 268 -28.05 11.29 5.80
C ILE A 268 -29.51 11.04 5.43
N LYS A 269 -29.77 10.48 4.24
CA LYS A 269 -31.13 10.10 3.79
C LYS A 269 -31.71 8.95 4.60
N ALA A 270 -30.88 7.96 4.95
CA ALA A 270 -31.30 6.83 5.77
C ALA A 270 -31.54 7.21 7.23
N ASP A 271 -30.83 8.22 7.74
CA ASP A 271 -30.90 8.63 9.14
C ASP A 271 -30.69 10.15 9.29
N PRO A 272 -31.77 10.93 9.55
CA PRO A 272 -31.70 12.37 9.72
C PRO A 272 -30.79 12.85 10.87
N ARG A 273 -30.53 12.00 11.87
CA ARG A 273 -29.64 12.30 13.02
C ARG A 273 -28.18 11.92 12.77
N PHE A 274 -27.85 11.38 11.58
CA PHE A 274 -26.49 10.96 11.25
C PHE A 274 -25.45 12.08 11.41
N LEU A 275 -25.73 13.27 10.88
CA LEU A 275 -24.80 14.41 10.93
C LEU A 275 -24.54 14.87 12.36
N GLU A 276 -25.59 14.92 13.18
CA GLU A 276 -25.50 15.29 14.60
C GLU A 276 -24.63 14.29 15.37
N ARG A 277 -24.91 12.98 15.24
CA ARG A 277 -24.11 11.94 15.90
C ARG A 277 -22.65 11.95 15.48
N MET A 278 -22.38 12.31 14.23
CA MET A 278 -21.02 12.42 13.72
C MET A 278 -20.36 13.77 13.99
N GLY A 279 -21.07 14.74 14.56
CA GLY A 279 -20.58 16.11 14.79
C GLY A 279 -20.23 16.84 13.49
N ILE A 280 -20.97 16.58 12.41
CA ILE A 280 -20.80 17.21 11.11
C ILE A 280 -21.79 18.38 11.00
N ARG A 281 -21.24 19.58 10.87
CA ARG A 281 -22.00 20.82 10.66
C ARG A 281 -22.37 21.01 9.20
N VAL A 282 -23.51 21.65 8.98
CA VAL A 282 -23.96 22.06 7.65
C VAL A 282 -23.79 23.57 7.53
N LEU A 283 -22.95 23.99 6.59
CA LEU A 283 -22.62 25.38 6.37
C LEU A 283 -23.17 25.83 5.02
N LYS A 284 -23.66 27.06 4.97
CA LYS A 284 -24.13 27.72 3.75
C LYS A 284 -23.42 29.06 3.62
N TRP A 285 -22.91 29.36 2.42
CA TRP A 285 -22.44 30.71 2.12
C TRP A 285 -23.64 31.63 1.87
N SER A 286 -23.74 32.72 2.63
CA SER A 286 -24.80 33.72 2.50
C SER A 286 -24.31 35.07 3.03
N ASN A 287 -24.64 36.15 2.32
CA ASN A 287 -24.32 37.52 2.70
C ASN A 287 -22.82 37.73 3.01
N GLY A 288 -21.94 37.13 2.19
CA GLY A 288 -20.49 37.27 2.33
C GLY A 288 -19.84 36.47 3.46
N ALA A 289 -20.58 35.59 4.15
CA ALA A 289 -20.04 34.75 5.23
C ALA A 289 -20.61 33.32 5.19
N GLU A 290 -19.88 32.37 5.78
CA GLU A 290 -20.42 31.04 6.10
C GLU A 290 -21.35 31.17 7.32
N ARG A 291 -22.56 30.62 7.21
CA ARG A 291 -23.50 30.44 8.31
C ARG A 291 -23.84 28.97 8.50
N GLU A 292 -23.90 28.54 9.74
CA GLU A 292 -24.41 27.21 10.08
C GLU A 292 -25.93 27.18 9.89
N VAL A 293 -26.43 26.08 9.33
CA VAL A 293 -27.85 25.82 9.13
C VAL A 293 -28.21 24.47 9.75
N SER A 294 -29.45 24.36 10.24
CA SER A 294 -29.94 23.09 10.78
C SER A 294 -30.03 22.04 9.68
N SER A 295 -29.49 20.85 9.93
CA SER A 295 -29.59 19.71 9.00
C SER A 295 -31.04 19.33 8.70
N ALA A 296 -31.96 19.54 9.65
CA ALA A 296 -33.39 19.26 9.48
C ALA A 296 -34.09 20.21 8.49
N SER A 297 -33.54 21.41 8.27
CA SER A 297 -34.08 22.39 7.31
C SER A 297 -33.60 22.19 5.86
N VAL A 298 -32.74 21.20 5.62
CA VAL A 298 -32.11 20.97 4.32
C VAL A 298 -32.84 19.85 3.57
N ASP A 299 -33.23 20.13 2.33
CA ASP A 299 -33.66 19.09 1.40
C ASP A 299 -32.45 18.29 0.89
N TRP A 300 -32.18 17.17 1.55
CA TRP A 300 -31.10 16.23 1.20
C TRP A 300 -31.37 15.42 -0.07
N SER A 301 -32.59 15.47 -0.61
CA SER A 301 -32.95 14.79 -1.86
C SER A 301 -32.56 15.60 -3.09
N SER A 302 -32.46 16.92 -2.98
CA SER A 302 -32.09 17.82 -4.06
C SER A 302 -30.74 17.47 -4.70
N PRO A 303 -30.66 17.31 -6.03
CA PRO A 303 -29.40 17.09 -6.75
C PRO A 303 -28.36 18.22 -6.55
N ALA A 304 -28.82 19.43 -6.24
CA ALA A 304 -27.96 20.60 -6.00
C ALA A 304 -27.52 20.74 -4.52
N VAL A 305 -27.81 19.78 -3.65
CA VAL A 305 -27.54 19.93 -2.21
C VAL A 305 -26.06 20.18 -1.91
N THR A 306 -25.15 19.45 -2.56
CA THR A 306 -23.71 19.56 -2.30
C THR A 306 -23.05 20.77 -2.96
N SER A 307 -23.75 21.48 -3.85
CA SER A 307 -23.29 22.77 -4.38
C SER A 307 -23.80 23.96 -3.56
N ARG A 308 -24.89 23.78 -2.80
CA ARG A 308 -25.50 24.80 -1.94
C ARG A 308 -24.97 24.77 -0.50
N TYR A 309 -24.59 23.59 -0.03
CA TYR A 309 -24.16 23.36 1.34
C TYR A 309 -22.80 22.69 1.40
N ARG A 310 -22.01 23.09 2.39
CA ARG A 310 -20.72 22.51 2.73
C ARG A 310 -20.85 21.74 4.03
N LEU A 311 -20.32 20.52 4.05
CA LEU A 311 -20.26 19.71 5.26
C LEU A 311 -18.86 19.87 5.89
N ARG A 312 -18.83 20.19 7.19
CA ARG A 312 -17.58 20.35 7.94
C ARG A 312 -17.66 19.62 9.27
N GLN A 313 -16.64 18.83 9.58
CA GLN A 313 -16.46 18.27 10.91
C GLN A 313 -15.38 19.08 11.64
N ASP A 314 -15.70 19.55 12.83
CA ASP A 314 -14.75 20.29 13.66
C ASP A 314 -13.74 19.33 14.32
N PRO A 315 -12.61 19.85 14.86
CA PRO A 315 -11.65 19.02 15.55
C PRO A 315 -12.29 18.29 16.75
N SER A 316 -12.18 16.97 16.75
CA SER A 316 -12.73 16.11 17.80
C SER A 316 -12.13 14.71 17.71
N ARG A 317 -12.38 13.87 18.73
CA ARG A 317 -11.99 12.44 18.70
C ARG A 317 -12.68 11.65 17.59
N LEU A 318 -13.82 12.12 17.09
CA LEU A 318 -14.58 11.49 16.00
C LEU A 318 -14.23 12.05 14.62
N ASN A 319 -13.34 13.05 14.54
CA ASN A 319 -12.98 13.70 13.30
C ASN A 319 -12.40 12.68 12.30
N SER A 320 -12.89 12.65 11.07
CA SER A 320 -12.50 11.66 10.06
C SER A 320 -11.04 11.79 9.60
N LEU A 321 -10.43 12.97 9.80
CA LEU A 321 -8.99 13.21 9.62
C LEU A 321 -8.16 12.89 10.88
N GLY A 322 -8.82 12.51 11.98
CA GLY A 322 -8.25 12.34 13.30
C GLY A 322 -7.55 13.61 13.80
N THR A 323 -6.38 13.45 14.41
CA THR A 323 -5.69 14.53 15.12
C THR A 323 -4.58 15.23 14.32
N VAL A 324 -4.18 14.67 13.17
CA VAL A 324 -3.04 15.16 12.38
C VAL A 324 -3.34 15.04 10.89
N LYS A 325 -3.01 16.07 10.13
CA LYS A 325 -2.99 16.06 8.66
C LYS A 325 -1.65 16.60 8.16
N VAL A 326 -0.95 15.83 7.33
CA VAL A 326 0.30 16.18 6.68
C VAL A 326 -0.01 16.72 5.28
N ASN A 327 0.33 17.97 5.03
CA ASN A 327 -0.02 18.66 3.80
C ASN A 327 1.16 18.69 2.81
N PHE A 328 0.84 18.45 1.54
CA PHE A 328 1.76 18.62 0.41
C PHE A 328 0.95 19.05 -0.83
N PRO A 329 1.46 19.95 -1.68
CA PRO A 329 0.77 20.37 -2.90
C PRO A 329 0.55 19.19 -3.85
N ASN A 330 -0.66 19.03 -4.38
CA ASN A 330 -0.99 18.04 -5.40
C ASN A 330 -2.34 18.36 -6.06
N PRO A 331 -2.58 17.96 -7.32
CA PRO A 331 -3.84 18.23 -8.03
C PRO A 331 -5.00 17.30 -7.61
N TYR A 332 -4.73 16.29 -6.77
CA TYR A 332 -5.69 15.24 -6.42
C TYR A 332 -6.40 15.47 -5.09
N SER A 333 -6.06 16.56 -4.38
CA SER A 333 -6.54 16.84 -3.02
C SER A 333 -6.25 15.71 -2.01
N VAL A 334 -5.16 14.96 -2.21
CA VAL A 334 -4.72 13.90 -1.28
C VAL A 334 -3.76 14.41 -0.23
N TYR A 335 -3.76 13.77 0.94
CA TYR A 335 -2.87 14.08 2.06
C TYR A 335 -2.59 12.81 2.86
N LEU A 336 -1.57 12.85 3.72
CA LEU A 336 -1.40 11.83 4.76
C LEU A 336 -2.14 12.32 6.01
N HIS A 337 -2.86 11.46 6.71
CA HIS A 337 -3.60 11.92 7.89
C HIS A 337 -3.83 10.81 8.92
N ASP A 338 -4.33 11.23 10.08
CA ASP A 338 -4.75 10.34 11.15
C ASP A 338 -6.12 9.71 10.86
N THR A 339 -6.60 8.82 11.72
CA THR A 339 -7.97 8.30 11.63
C THR A 339 -8.52 7.95 13.01
N PRO A 340 -9.83 8.13 13.28
CA PRO A 340 -10.41 7.69 14.55
C PRO A 340 -10.48 6.16 14.65
N VAL A 341 -10.50 5.46 13.52
CA VAL A 341 -10.68 3.99 13.46
C VAL A 341 -9.33 3.28 13.36
N LYS A 342 -8.60 3.20 14.47
CA LYS A 342 -7.24 2.59 14.51
C LYS A 342 -7.23 1.09 14.23
N SER A 343 -8.32 0.39 14.53
CA SER A 343 -8.44 -1.07 14.34
C SER A 343 -8.26 -1.50 12.88
N LEU A 344 -8.46 -0.60 11.90
CA LEU A 344 -8.25 -0.93 10.48
C LEU A 344 -6.78 -1.18 10.12
N PHE A 345 -5.82 -0.73 10.94
CA PHE A 345 -4.40 -1.00 10.69
C PHE A 345 -4.00 -2.46 10.95
N SER A 346 -4.80 -3.26 11.67
CA SER A 346 -4.52 -4.68 11.88
C SER A 346 -5.04 -5.59 10.76
N ARG A 347 -5.75 -5.04 9.77
CA ARG A 347 -6.30 -5.79 8.63
C ARG A 347 -5.19 -6.12 7.63
N GLY A 348 -5.25 -7.33 7.05
CA GLY A 348 -4.31 -7.76 6.02
C GLY A 348 -4.40 -6.96 4.71
N ALA A 349 -5.62 -6.59 4.30
CA ALA A 349 -5.86 -5.64 3.21
C ALA A 349 -6.37 -4.31 3.77
N ARG A 350 -5.76 -3.18 3.38
CA ARG A 350 -6.06 -1.83 3.88
C ARG A 350 -6.40 -0.81 2.78
N ASN A 351 -7.19 -1.21 1.79
CA ASN A 351 -7.71 -0.36 0.72
C ASN A 351 -9.11 0.19 1.07
N PHE A 352 -9.22 0.98 2.15
CA PHE A 352 -10.51 1.43 2.71
C PHE A 352 -10.76 2.96 2.61
N SER A 353 -9.86 3.72 2.00
CA SER A 353 -9.97 5.19 1.90
C SER A 353 -10.61 5.66 0.58
N SER A 354 -10.92 6.95 0.49
CA SER A 354 -11.34 7.62 -0.75
C SER A 354 -10.17 8.29 -1.49
N GLY A 355 -8.96 7.74 -1.38
CA GLY A 355 -7.76 8.17 -2.11
C GLY A 355 -6.65 8.76 -1.24
N CYS A 356 -7.00 9.42 -0.12
CA CYS A 356 -6.02 9.88 0.87
C CYS A 356 -5.35 8.71 1.61
N VAL A 357 -4.25 8.97 2.31
CA VAL A 357 -3.49 7.92 3.02
C VAL A 357 -3.62 8.12 4.53
N ARG A 358 -4.18 7.15 5.23
CA ARG A 358 -4.22 7.17 6.71
C ARG A 358 -2.98 6.49 7.25
N VAL A 359 -2.29 7.09 8.22
CA VAL A 359 -1.01 6.59 8.73
C VAL A 359 -1.15 6.10 10.17
N GLU A 360 -0.68 4.87 10.43
CA GLU A 360 -0.62 4.32 11.78
C GLU A 360 0.36 5.13 12.64
N GLY A 361 -0.09 5.59 13.81
CA GLY A 361 0.76 6.37 14.71
C GLY A 361 1.31 7.66 14.07
N VAL A 362 0.51 8.34 13.23
CA VAL A 362 0.94 9.52 12.45
C VAL A 362 1.58 10.65 13.25
N ARG A 363 1.36 10.71 14.58
CA ARG A 363 2.04 11.67 15.46
C ARG A 363 3.55 11.48 15.50
N ASP A 364 4.04 10.24 15.36
CA ASP A 364 5.47 9.95 15.25
C ASP A 364 6.04 10.55 13.95
N LEU A 365 5.30 10.41 12.85
CA LEU A 365 5.65 11.02 11.56
C LEU A 365 5.61 12.55 11.65
N ALA A 366 4.61 13.13 12.32
CA ALA A 366 4.53 14.58 12.54
C ALA A 366 5.72 15.10 13.37
N ALA A 367 6.07 14.42 14.46
CA ALA A 367 7.24 14.77 15.27
C ALA A 367 8.53 14.69 14.47
N TRP A 368 8.68 13.65 13.64
CA TRP A 368 9.83 13.53 12.74
C TRP A 368 9.87 14.63 11.69
N LEU A 369 8.72 15.00 11.09
CA LEU A 369 8.63 16.06 10.07
C LEU A 369 8.97 17.43 10.63
N LEU A 370 8.45 17.75 11.83
CA LEU A 370 8.62 19.03 12.50
C LEU A 370 9.94 19.14 13.28
N ALA A 371 10.75 18.08 13.34
CA ALA A 371 12.07 18.13 13.99
C ALA A 371 12.92 19.26 13.37
N GLY A 372 13.49 20.11 14.24
CA GLY A 372 14.24 21.30 13.83
C GLY A 372 13.38 22.50 13.39
N THR A 373 12.06 22.43 13.52
CA THR A 373 11.14 23.54 13.25
C THR A 373 10.71 24.22 14.55
N GLY A 374 11.31 25.37 14.87
CA GLY A 374 10.98 26.11 16.08
C GLY A 374 11.11 25.26 17.35
N SER A 375 10.14 25.36 18.27
CA SER A 375 10.06 24.53 19.47
C SER A 375 9.18 23.28 19.32
N TRP A 376 8.90 22.84 18.09
CA TRP A 376 8.12 21.62 17.87
C TRP A 376 8.91 20.38 18.30
N ASN A 377 8.30 19.61 19.19
CA ASN A 377 8.74 18.28 19.60
C ASN A 377 7.50 17.42 19.89
N ARG A 378 7.71 16.14 20.21
CA ARG A 378 6.60 15.21 20.47
C ARG A 378 5.69 15.68 21.61
N ALA A 379 6.26 16.16 22.73
CA ALA A 379 5.49 16.61 23.88
C ALA A 379 4.60 17.83 23.53
N ARG A 380 5.15 18.80 22.79
CA ARG A 380 4.38 19.97 22.33
C ARG A 380 3.25 19.56 21.38
N ILE A 381 3.51 18.64 20.44
CA ILE A 381 2.48 18.12 19.53
C ILE A 381 1.33 17.48 20.33
N ASP A 382 1.65 16.61 21.28
CA ASP A 382 0.63 15.94 22.09
C ASP A 382 -0.12 16.94 22.98
N ALA A 383 0.55 17.96 23.53
CA ALA A 383 -0.10 19.02 24.31
C ALA A 383 -1.06 19.87 23.45
N THR A 384 -0.66 20.28 22.24
CA THR A 384 -1.54 21.00 21.30
C THR A 384 -2.74 20.15 20.92
N ILE A 385 -2.54 18.85 20.65
CA ILE A 385 -3.64 17.93 20.36
C ILE A 385 -4.59 17.80 21.56
N ALA A 386 -4.05 17.63 22.77
CA ALA A 386 -4.85 17.51 23.99
C ALA A 386 -5.64 18.78 24.32
N GLY A 387 -5.09 19.96 24.02
CA GLY A 387 -5.77 21.24 24.17
C GLY A 387 -6.89 21.49 23.15
N GLY A 388 -7.00 20.68 22.10
CA GLY A 388 -8.03 20.81 21.06
C GLY A 388 -7.85 21.99 20.10
N GLU A 389 -6.78 22.77 20.27
CA GLU A 389 -6.47 23.93 19.43
C GLU A 389 -6.12 23.50 18.00
N HIS A 390 -6.80 24.08 17.01
CA HIS A 390 -6.44 23.95 15.60
C HIS A 390 -5.14 24.70 15.32
N MET A 391 -4.14 24.02 14.78
CA MET A 391 -2.82 24.61 14.57
C MET A 391 -2.19 24.13 13.27
N ASP A 392 -1.79 25.07 12.41
CA ASP A 392 -1.00 24.79 11.21
C ASP A 392 0.49 25.05 11.49
N ALA A 393 1.27 23.99 11.58
CA ALA A 393 2.72 24.04 11.75
C ALA A 393 3.41 23.94 10.38
N ALA A 394 3.90 25.06 9.86
CA ALA A 394 4.76 25.06 8.68
C ALA A 394 6.12 24.42 8.99
N LEU A 395 6.64 23.57 8.10
CA LEU A 395 7.97 22.98 8.24
C LEU A 395 9.05 24.03 7.93
N ALA A 396 10.15 24.02 8.68
CA ALA A 396 11.30 24.88 8.41
C ALA A 396 11.94 24.61 7.03
N ALA A 397 11.94 23.34 6.61
CA ALA A 397 12.39 22.92 5.28
C ALA A 397 11.40 21.89 4.72
N PRO A 398 10.86 22.10 3.50
CA PRO A 398 9.96 21.11 2.91
C PRO A 398 10.64 19.75 2.70
N VAL A 399 9.93 18.67 3.04
CA VAL A 399 10.46 17.29 2.95
C VAL A 399 9.89 16.61 1.70
N PRO A 400 10.72 16.06 0.78
CA PRO A 400 10.22 15.32 -0.37
C PRO A 400 9.31 14.15 0.05
N ILE A 401 8.22 13.95 -0.70
CA ILE A 401 7.35 12.79 -0.58
C ILE A 401 7.24 12.09 -1.94
N TYR A 402 7.39 10.76 -1.93
CA TYR A 402 7.21 9.90 -3.09
C TYR A 402 6.11 8.89 -2.79
N MET A 403 5.08 8.84 -3.62
CA MET A 403 4.00 7.86 -3.51
C MET A 403 4.04 6.97 -4.74
N LEU A 404 4.47 5.71 -4.57
CA LEU A 404 4.59 4.75 -5.67
C LEU A 404 3.76 3.52 -5.39
N TYR A 405 3.26 2.90 -6.46
CA TYR A 405 2.54 1.65 -6.38
C TYR A 405 3.51 0.50 -6.62
N LEU A 406 4.08 -0.06 -5.55
CA LEU A 406 5.03 -1.19 -5.67
C LEU A 406 4.42 -2.51 -5.24
N THR A 407 4.11 -3.37 -6.21
CA THR A 407 3.56 -4.72 -5.96
C THR A 407 4.64 -5.78 -5.78
N ALA A 408 5.91 -5.44 -6.03
CA ALA A 408 7.05 -6.29 -5.73
C ALA A 408 8.27 -5.45 -5.35
N TRP A 409 8.96 -5.85 -4.28
CA TRP A 409 10.20 -5.26 -3.81
C TRP A 409 11.02 -6.31 -3.05
N VAL A 410 12.23 -5.95 -2.63
CA VAL A 410 13.12 -6.87 -1.93
C VAL A 410 13.63 -6.20 -0.67
N ASP A 411 13.48 -6.89 0.46
CA ASP A 411 14.01 -6.43 1.75
C ASP A 411 15.55 -6.59 1.81
N SER A 412 16.19 -5.98 2.80
CA SER A 412 17.65 -6.01 2.94
C SER A 412 18.22 -7.40 3.19
N ASP A 413 17.42 -8.31 3.74
CA ASP A 413 17.78 -9.72 3.95
C ASP A 413 17.65 -10.58 2.67
N GLY A 414 17.22 -9.98 1.56
CA GLY A 414 17.00 -10.65 0.28
C GLY A 414 15.59 -11.23 0.11
N THR A 415 14.70 -11.08 1.10
CA THR A 415 13.31 -11.55 1.00
C THR A 415 12.58 -10.80 -0.13
N VAL A 416 12.09 -11.56 -1.11
CA VAL A 416 11.31 -11.02 -2.23
C VAL A 416 9.85 -10.94 -1.83
N ASN A 417 9.36 -9.71 -1.68
CA ASN A 417 7.98 -9.40 -1.35
C ASN A 417 7.13 -9.25 -2.60
N PHE A 418 5.89 -9.71 -2.50
CA PHE A 418 4.85 -9.52 -3.50
C PHE A 418 3.55 -9.06 -2.85
N ARG A 419 2.77 -8.28 -3.58
CA ARG A 419 1.39 -7.91 -3.23
C ARG A 419 0.49 -8.12 -4.44
N ASN A 420 -0.80 -8.24 -4.17
CA ASN A 420 -1.81 -8.31 -5.22
C ASN A 420 -1.88 -6.97 -5.97
N ASP A 421 -2.06 -7.02 -7.28
CA ASP A 421 -2.26 -5.83 -8.11
C ASP A 421 -3.73 -5.34 -8.03
N VAL A 422 -4.14 -4.89 -6.84
CA VAL A 422 -5.52 -4.46 -6.53
C VAL A 422 -6.00 -3.31 -7.43
N TYR A 423 -5.10 -2.46 -7.92
CA TYR A 423 -5.43 -1.36 -8.82
C TYR A 423 -5.25 -1.69 -10.32
N ARG A 424 -4.81 -2.92 -10.64
CA ARG A 424 -4.55 -3.41 -12.00
C ARG A 424 -3.56 -2.53 -12.78
N ARG A 425 -2.55 -1.97 -12.10
CA ARG A 425 -1.57 -1.05 -12.70
C ARG A 425 -0.38 -1.78 -13.32
N ASP A 426 -0.05 -2.98 -12.86
CA ASP A 426 1.01 -3.79 -13.45
C ASP A 426 0.58 -4.25 -14.85
N THR A 427 -0.66 -4.73 -14.97
CA THR A 427 -1.25 -5.17 -16.24
C THR A 427 -1.27 -4.05 -17.27
N LYS A 428 -1.74 -2.84 -16.89
CA LYS A 428 -1.75 -1.68 -17.78
C LYS A 428 -0.36 -1.27 -18.27
N GLN A 429 0.65 -1.31 -17.39
CA GLN A 429 2.01 -0.92 -17.74
C GLN A 429 2.71 -1.96 -18.63
N SER A 430 2.41 -3.24 -18.45
CA SER A 430 2.90 -4.31 -19.33
C SER A 430 2.34 -4.21 -20.76
N ALA A 431 1.07 -3.81 -20.92
CA ALA A 431 0.45 -3.64 -22.23
C ALA A 431 1.00 -2.45 -23.04
N LEU A 432 1.57 -1.45 -22.37
CA LEU A 432 2.20 -0.28 -23.02
C LEU A 432 3.68 -0.49 -23.37
N SER A 433 4.27 -1.62 -22.96
CA SER A 433 5.70 -1.94 -23.16
C SER A 433 5.94 -3.07 -24.16
N ASN A 434 4.86 -3.70 -24.65
CA ASN A 434 4.82 -4.55 -25.83
C ASN A 434 4.31 -3.71 -27.01
#